data_AF-A0A141RHW7-F1
#
_entry.id   AF-A0A141RHW7-F1
#
_cell.length_a   1.000
_cell.length_b   1.000
_cell.length_c   1.000
_cell.angle_alpha   90.00
_cell.angle_beta   90.00
_cell.angle_gamma   90.00
#
_symmetry.space_group_name_H-M   'P 1'
#
loop_
_entity.id
_entity.type
_entity.pdbx_description
1 polymer ?
#
loop_
_entity_poly.entity_id
_entity_poly.type
_entity_poly.pdbx_seq_one_letter_code
_entity_poly.pdbx_strand_id
1 'polypeptide(L)' 'MAHIVTLNTPSREDWLSQLADVITSPDELLRLLDLEQHEALRAGREAKRLFALRVPRAFVARMEKGNPDDPLLKQT' A
#
# COMPACT_ATOMS: atom_id res chain seq x y z
N MET A 1 -33.59 -9.07 -24.05
CA MET A 1 -32.49 -8.39 -24.77
C MET A 1 -31.35 -8.23 -23.76
N ALA A 2 -30.26 -8.96 -23.94
CA ALA A 2 -29.16 -9.03 -22.96
C ALA A 2 -28.35 -7.73 -22.99
N HIS A 3 -28.25 -7.07 -21.84
CA HIS A 3 -27.32 -5.96 -21.64
C HIS A 3 -25.90 -6.56 -21.61
N ILE A 4 -25.17 -6.42 -22.72
CA ILE A 4 -23.76 -6.76 -22.78
C ILE A 4 -23.04 -5.74 -21.90
N VAL A 5 -22.72 -6.17 -20.67
CA VAL A 5 -21.81 -5.45 -19.78
C VAL A 5 -20.51 -5.29 -20.55
N THR A 6 -20.18 -4.07 -20.95
CA THR A 6 -18.86 -3.73 -21.49
C THR A 6 -17.88 -3.89 -20.34
N LEU A 7 -17.39 -5.11 -20.14
CA LEU A 7 -16.31 -5.41 -19.22
C LEU A 7 -15.07 -4.73 -19.78
N ASN A 8 -14.80 -3.50 -19.32
CA ASN A 8 -13.52 -2.83 -19.47
C ASN A 8 -12.50 -3.71 -18.75
N THR A 9 -12.01 -4.74 -19.45
CA THR A 9 -11.11 -5.75 -18.90
C THR A 9 -9.79 -5.02 -18.68
N PRO A 10 -9.37 -4.75 -17.43
CA PRO A 10 -8.05 -4.21 -17.23
C PRO A 10 -7.05 -5.20 -17.82
N SER A 11 -6.21 -4.71 -18.72
CA SER A 11 -5.21 -5.49 -19.43
C SER A 11 -4.39 -6.26 -18.40
N ARG A 12 -3.97 -7.49 -18.72
CA ARG A 12 -3.16 -8.30 -17.80
C ARG A 12 -1.86 -7.57 -17.37
N GLU A 13 -1.39 -6.64 -18.20
CA GLU A 13 -0.24 -5.79 -17.95
C GLU A 13 -0.48 -4.71 -16.90
N ASP A 14 -1.72 -4.21 -16.74
CA ASP A 14 -2.04 -3.15 -15.77
C ASP A 14 -1.94 -3.67 -14.33
N TRP A 15 -2.42 -4.88 -14.04
CA TRP A 15 -2.29 -5.45 -12.70
C TRP A 15 -0.87 -5.94 -12.39
N LEU A 16 -0.12 -6.41 -13.40
CA LEU A 16 1.29 -6.75 -13.24
C LEU A 16 2.12 -5.50 -12.92
N SER A 17 1.85 -4.40 -13.61
CA SER A 17 2.52 -3.11 -13.35
C SER A 17 2.18 -2.59 -11.95
N GLN A 18 0.94 -2.74 -11.50
CA GLN A 18 0.51 -2.39 -10.14
C GLN A 18 1.15 -3.26 -9.04
N LEU A 19 1.47 -4.53 -9.34
CA LEU A 19 2.18 -5.43 -8.41
C LEU A 19 3.70 -5.23 -8.42
N ALA A 20 4.27 -4.79 -9.54
CA ALA A 20 5.70 -4.56 -9.67
C ALA A 20 6.17 -3.34 -8.85
N ASP A 21 5.29 -2.36 -8.64
CA ASP A 21 5.62 -1.15 -7.89
C ASP A 21 5.51 -1.39 -6.38
N VAL A 22 6.57 -1.96 -5.80
CA VAL A 22 6.68 -2.30 -4.38
C VAL A 22 7.50 -1.26 -3.63
N ILE A 23 6.92 -0.73 -2.55
CA ILE A 23 7.64 0.07 -1.57
C ILE A 23 8.50 -0.86 -0.73
N THR A 24 9.80 -0.59 -0.78
CA THR A 24 10.79 -1.33 -0.01
C THR A 24 11.25 -0.59 1.25
N SER A 25 10.93 0.70 1.33
CA SER A 25 11.35 1.58 2.41
C SER A 25 10.18 1.93 3.32
N PRO A 26 10.26 1.65 4.64
CA PRO A 26 9.24 2.08 5.59
C PRO A 26 9.08 3.61 5.62
N ASP A 27 10.15 4.36 5.33
CA ASP A 27 10.10 5.80 5.18
C ASP A 27 9.15 6.27 4.07
N GLU A 28 9.22 5.61 2.92
CA GLU A 28 8.39 5.91 1.77
C GLU A 28 6.93 5.53 2.03
N LEU A 29 6.67 4.38 2.66
CA LEU A 29 5.32 3.98 3.06
C LEU A 29 4.67 5.04 3.97
N LEU A 30 5.37 5.47 5.03
CA LEU A 30 4.81 6.46 5.96
C LEU A 30 4.58 7.82 5.29
N ARG A 31 5.47 8.26 4.38
CA ARG A 31 5.24 9.48 3.60
C ARG A 31 4.03 9.36 2.69
N LEU A 32 3.83 8.22 2.04
CA LEU A 32 2.67 8.00 1.16
C LEU A 32 1.34 7.98 1.92
N LEU A 33 1.36 7.51 3.17
CA LEU A 33 0.21 7.49 4.06
C LEU A 33 0.03 8.77 4.86
N ASP A 34 0.94 9.75 4.74
CA ASP A 34 0.96 10.96 5.57
C ASP A 34 1.04 10.64 7.09
N LEU A 35 1.74 9.56 7.41
CA LEU A 35 1.90 9.02 8.76
C LEU A 35 3.29 9.22 9.35
N GLU A 36 4.15 10.01 8.69
CA GLU A 36 5.54 10.22 9.11
C GLU A 36 5.67 10.89 10.50
N GLN A 37 4.64 11.64 10.90
CA GLN A 37 4.59 12.33 12.18
C GLN A 37 3.95 11.47 13.31
N HIS A 38 3.43 10.29 13.00
CA HIS A 38 2.81 9.42 14.00
C HIS A 38 3.85 8.67 14.84
N GLU A 39 3.91 9.00 16.12
CA GLU A 39 4.91 8.49 17.07
C GLU A 39 4.86 6.96 17.24
N ALA A 40 3.66 6.37 17.25
CA ALA A 40 3.46 4.92 17.33
C ALA A 40 4.08 4.17 16.14
N LEU A 41 4.00 4.75 14.93
CA LEU A 41 4.60 4.18 13.73
C LEU A 41 6.11 4.44 13.66
N ARG A 42 6.60 5.52 14.29
CA ARG A 42 8.05 5.75 14.46
C ARG A 42 8.70 4.71 15.36
N ALA A 43 8.05 4.29 16.44
CA ALA A 43 8.54 3.21 17.30
C ALA A 43 8.59 1.87 16.56
N GLY A 44 7.56 1.56 15.75
CA GLY A 44 7.55 0.39 14.88
C GLY A 44 8.58 0.45 13.75
N ARG A 45 9.05 1.64 13.38
CA ARG A 45 9.98 1.88 12.27
C ARG A 45 11.37 1.29 12.53
N GLU A 46 11.87 1.34 13.76
CA GLU A 46 13.15 0.72 14.11
C GLU A 46 13.08 -0.80 14.01
N ALA A 47 12.00 -1.41 14.51
CA ALA A 47 11.78 -2.85 14.37
C ALA A 47 11.61 -3.25 12.89
N LYS A 48 10.87 -2.46 12.12
CA LYS A 48 10.71 -2.66 10.67
C LYS A 48 11.96 -2.29 9.86
N ARG A 49 12.95 -1.58 10.41
CA ARG A 49 14.24 -1.34 9.72
C ARG A 49 15.11 -2.60 9.68
N LEU A 50 14.88 -3.53 10.62
CA LEU A 50 15.57 -4.82 10.67
C LEU A 50 15.05 -5.82 9.63
N PHE A 51 13.87 -5.57 9.04
CA PHE A 51 13.27 -6.43 8.02
C PHE A 51 12.97 -5.63 6.75
N ALA A 52 13.38 -6.13 5.59
CA ALA A 52 13.03 -5.48 4.32
C ALA A 52 11.50 -5.49 4.14
N LEU A 53 10.86 -4.34 4.35
CA LEU A 53 9.44 -4.13 4.08
C LEU A 53 9.21 -4.30 2.57
N ARG A 54 8.14 -4.97 2.16
CA ARG A 54 7.76 -5.09 0.74
C ARG A 54 6.26 -4.94 0.62
N VAL A 55 5.79 -3.71 0.45
CA VAL A 55 4.37 -3.40 0.33
C VAL A 55 4.09 -2.87 -1.08
N PRO A 56 3.26 -3.55 -1.89
CA PRO A 56 2.88 -3.03 -3.20
C PRO A 56 2.14 -1.71 -3.05
N ARG A 57 2.44 -0.72 -3.90
CA ARG A 57 1.78 0.59 -3.90
C ARG A 57 0.28 0.49 -4.12
N ALA A 58 -0.17 -0.54 -4.84
CA ALA A 58 -1.59 -0.84 -4.99
C ALA A 58 -2.30 -1.12 -3.65
N PHE A 59 -1.61 -1.71 -2.67
CA PHE A 59 -2.15 -1.88 -1.32
C PHE A 59 -2.16 -0.56 -0.56
N VAL A 60 -1.07 0.22 -0.66
CA VAL A 60 -0.98 1.55 -0.03
C VAL A 60 -2.03 2.52 -0.57
N ALA A 61 -2.36 2.42 -1.86
CA ALA A 61 -3.43 3.20 -2.47
C ALA A 61 -4.83 2.84 -1.94
N ARG A 62 -4.99 1.65 -1.35
CA ARG A 62 -6.23 1.19 -0.70
C ARG A 62 -6.24 1.45 0.81
N MET A 63 -5.10 1.74 1.41
CA MET A 63 -4.99 2.15 2.81
C MET A 63 -5.51 3.57 2.99
N GLU A 64 -6.09 3.83 4.16
CA GLU A 64 -6.56 5.16 4.53
C GLU A 64 -5.39 6.04 4.99
N LYS A 65 -5.13 7.12 4.25
CA LYS A 65 -4.09 8.10 4.60
C LYS A 65 -4.45 8.83 5.89
N GLY A 66 -3.49 9.02 6.77
CA GLY A 66 -3.69 9.61 8.10
C GLY A 66 -4.32 8.67 9.12
N ASN A 67 -4.63 7.41 8.76
CA ASN A 67 -5.16 6.42 9.69
C ASN A 67 -4.09 5.38 10.08
N PRO A 68 -3.42 5.53 11.23
CA PRO A 68 -2.44 4.55 11.70
C PRO A 68 -3.07 3.23 12.16
N ASP A 69 -4.39 3.22 12.41
CA ASP A 69 -5.15 2.05 12.85
C ASP A 69 -5.74 1.23 11.71
N ASP A 70 -5.42 1.61 10.47
CA ASP A 70 -5.89 0.94 9.27
C ASP A 70 -5.56 -0.57 9.29
N PRO A 71 -6.56 -1.43 9.07
CA PRO A 71 -6.39 -2.88 9.15
C PRO A 71 -5.47 -3.45 8.04
N LEU A 72 -5.39 -2.82 6.86
CA LEU A 72 -4.43 -3.19 5.82
C LEU A 72 -3.01 -2.85 6.25
N LEU A 73 -2.82 -1.69 6.89
CA LEU A 73 -1.51 -1.28 7.41
C LEU A 73 -1.01 -2.25 8.51
N LYS A 74 -1.92 -2.73 9.36
CA LYS A 74 -1.61 -3.73 10.40
C LYS A 74 -1.28 -5.12 9.83
N GLN A 75 -1.70 -5.42 8.61
CA GLN A 75 -1.42 -6.69 7.95
C GLN A 75 -0.04 -6.72 7.28
N THR A 76 0.57 -5.56 7.03
CA THR A 76 1.89 -5.39 6.37
C THR A 76 3.05 -5.12 7.32
#